data_AF-A0A1A8TUD9-F1
#
_entry.id   AF-A0A1A8TUD9-F1
#
_cell.length_a   1.000
_cell.length_b   1.000
_cell.length_c   1.000
_cell.angle_alpha   90.00
_cell.angle_beta   90.00
_cell.angle_gamma   90.00
#
_symmetry.space_group_name_H-M   'P 1'
#
loop_
_entity.id
_entity.type
_entity.pdbx_description
1 polymer ?
#
loop_
_entity_poly.entity_id
_entity_poly.type
_entity_poly.pdbx_seq_one_letter_code
_entity_poly.pdbx_strand_id
1 'polypeptide(L)'
;MLVLSLSFPFLSFSVAGVGRTVSLWQEISTLLLNSFTFLGVLVLIALLILPALYLLSVILLVWYLKRSRHQTLQTYFIRILVGVQPWLMVDVFLVGVIVALIKMQGSASIDLGLSFWAFCGFVICLVKTISMVDIRWFWHQVATPSLSIALSSQTARSQGVKGCQTCGAILLIDEAHCSRCGHKANSRKPQSIKVTIALLIASLVMYVPANVFPIMETTYFGSTTPSTIIGGVLLLWSEGSYPVAAIILIASVFIPIAKMLALSWLCWQSYRPSSYGIMKKLTLYRLTEFVGRWSMIDIFVVAILTGLVQLGGLLNIYPGKAALCFASVVILTMLAAQSFDPRLLWDKEGHTHDE
;
A
#
# COMPACT_ATOMS: atom_id res chain seq x y z
N MET A 1 7.84 15.32 -14.14
CA MET A 1 6.95 15.57 -12.98
C MET A 1 7.58 15.15 -11.67
N LEU A 2 8.01 13.89 -11.47
CA LEU A 2 8.69 13.46 -10.23
C LEU A 2 9.87 14.36 -9.83
N VAL A 3 10.79 14.65 -10.76
CA VAL A 3 11.93 15.54 -10.47
C VAL A 3 11.46 16.95 -10.09
N LEU A 4 10.49 17.50 -10.84
CA LEU A 4 9.95 18.84 -10.58
C LEU A 4 9.27 18.95 -9.21
N SER A 5 8.59 17.89 -8.73
CA SER A 5 7.99 17.88 -7.39
C SER A 5 9.01 17.91 -6.24
N LEU A 6 10.30 17.73 -6.53
CA LEU A 6 11.38 17.76 -5.53
C LEU A 6 12.22 19.04 -5.60
N SER A 7 12.06 19.84 -6.65
CA SER A 7 12.96 20.97 -6.90
C SER A 7 12.52 22.27 -6.23
N PHE A 8 11.24 22.43 -5.90
CA PHE A 8 10.67 23.68 -5.36
C PHE A 8 10.06 23.48 -3.96
N PRO A 9 9.73 24.57 -3.25
CA PRO A 9 8.93 24.49 -2.03
C PRO A 9 7.60 23.75 -2.26
N PHE A 10 7.27 22.85 -1.34
CA PHE A 10 6.05 22.04 -1.37
C PHE A 10 4.90 22.79 -0.70
N LEU A 11 5.10 23.24 0.54
CA LEU A 11 4.14 24.02 1.33
C LEU A 11 4.86 25.20 1.99
N SER A 12 4.19 26.34 2.09
CA SER A 12 4.60 27.42 2.98
C SER A 12 3.58 27.61 4.08
N PHE A 13 4.09 27.82 5.28
CA PHE A 13 3.31 27.91 6.50
C PHE A 13 3.69 29.20 7.22
N SER A 14 2.69 30.02 7.57
CA SER A 14 2.91 31.26 8.32
C SER A 14 2.07 31.26 9.59
N VAL A 15 2.73 31.45 10.73
CA VAL A 15 2.11 31.67 12.03
C VAL A 15 2.66 32.94 12.62
N ALA A 16 1.78 33.85 13.03
CA ALA A 16 2.14 35.13 13.66
C ALA A 16 3.17 35.96 12.84
N GLY A 17 3.11 35.90 11.51
CA GLY A 17 3.95 36.69 10.60
C GLY A 17 5.32 36.07 10.27
N VAL A 18 5.69 34.93 10.85
CA VAL A 18 6.91 34.18 10.50
C VAL A 18 6.55 33.05 9.55
N GLY A 19 6.91 33.22 8.28
CA GLY A 19 6.72 32.21 7.23
C GLY A 19 7.90 31.23 7.15
N ARG A 20 7.62 29.92 7.10
CA ARG A 20 8.57 28.89 6.70
C ARG A 20 8.10 28.17 5.45
N THR A 21 9.02 27.94 4.52
CA THR A 21 8.81 27.05 3.38
C THR A 21 9.37 25.67 3.71
N VAL A 22 8.65 24.64 3.29
CA VAL A 22 9.04 23.24 3.47
C VAL A 22 9.01 22.56 2.11
N SER A 23 10.11 21.89 1.75
CA SER A 23 10.19 21.02 0.57
C SER A 23 10.01 19.56 0.97
N LEU A 24 9.56 18.70 0.05
CA LEU A 24 9.43 17.25 0.31
C LEU A 24 10.76 16.60 0.72
N TRP A 25 11.87 17.04 0.10
CA TRP A 25 13.20 16.55 0.47
C TRP A 25 13.56 16.93 1.92
N GLN A 26 13.30 18.19 2.28
CA GLN A 26 13.54 18.67 3.64
C GLN A 26 12.67 17.94 4.65
N GLU A 27 11.40 17.69 4.35
CA GLU A 27 10.48 16.90 5.18
C GLU A 27 11.05 15.51 5.49
N ILE A 28 11.46 14.78 4.45
CA ILE A 28 12.07 13.45 4.59
C ILE A 28 13.36 13.51 5.41
N SER A 29 14.24 14.46 5.10
CA SER A 29 15.51 14.60 5.84
C SER A 29 15.29 14.92 7.32
N THR A 30 14.26 15.69 7.63
CA THR A 30 13.92 16.08 9.00
C THR A 30 13.42 14.89 9.80
N LEU A 31 12.59 14.03 9.20
CA LEU A 31 12.15 12.77 9.82
C LEU A 31 13.32 11.82 10.09
N LEU A 32 14.27 11.73 9.16
CA LEU A 32 15.43 10.85 9.29
C LEU A 32 16.43 11.34 10.36
N LEU A 33 16.66 12.65 10.45
CA LEU A 33 17.62 13.23 11.38
C LEU A 33 17.08 13.33 12.82
N ASN A 34 15.78 13.54 13.00
CA ASN A 34 15.16 13.71 14.32
C ASN A 34 14.83 12.39 15.03
N SER A 35 15.59 11.32 14.79
CA SER A 35 15.40 9.97 15.39
C SER A 35 14.13 9.21 14.99
N PHE A 36 13.32 9.74 14.06
CA PHE A 36 12.12 9.05 13.53
C PHE A 36 12.44 8.28 12.24
N THR A 37 13.56 7.56 12.26
CA THR A 37 14.18 6.93 11.09
C THR A 37 13.24 5.99 10.35
N PHE A 38 12.45 5.17 11.06
CA PHE A 38 11.51 4.25 10.44
C PHE A 38 10.46 4.99 9.58
N LEU A 39 9.87 6.07 10.11
CA LEU A 39 8.85 6.83 9.38
C LEU A 39 9.47 7.55 8.18
N GLY A 40 10.64 8.17 8.38
CA GLY A 40 11.38 8.80 7.30
C GLY A 40 11.76 7.83 6.17
N VAL A 41 12.24 6.63 6.51
CA VAL A 41 12.55 5.56 5.55
C VAL A 41 11.29 5.09 4.83
N LEU A 42 10.19 4.89 5.54
CA LEU A 42 8.92 4.48 4.97
C LEU A 42 8.41 5.50 3.94
N VAL A 43 8.43 6.79 4.29
CA VAL A 43 8.03 7.89 3.38
C VAL A 43 9.00 7.99 2.19
N LEU A 44 10.30 7.92 2.43
CA LEU A 44 11.33 7.92 1.37
C LEU A 44 11.10 6.78 0.37
N ILE A 45 10.85 5.56 0.87
CA ILE A 45 10.61 4.39 0.04
C ILE A 45 9.30 4.57 -0.76
N ALA A 46 8.22 4.96 -0.10
CA ALA A 46 6.90 5.08 -0.70
C ALA A 46 6.80 6.20 -1.75
N LEU A 47 7.46 7.34 -1.53
CA LEU A 47 7.34 8.52 -2.38
C LEU A 47 8.40 8.61 -3.47
N LEU A 48 9.63 8.15 -3.19
CA LEU A 48 10.76 8.34 -4.09
C LEU A 48 11.24 7.02 -4.67
N ILE A 49 11.63 6.08 -3.83
CA ILE A 49 12.34 4.88 -4.28
C ILE A 49 11.42 3.98 -5.11
N LEU A 50 10.24 3.59 -4.60
CA LEU A 50 9.33 2.69 -5.31
C LEU A 50 8.81 3.30 -6.62
N PRO A 51 8.35 4.56 -6.67
CA PRO A 51 7.89 5.14 -7.93
C PRO A 51 9.01 5.36 -8.94
N ALA A 52 10.20 5.78 -8.50
CA ALA A 52 11.36 5.89 -9.39
C ALA A 52 11.77 4.52 -9.94
N LEU A 53 11.83 3.50 -9.09
CA LEU A 53 12.14 2.12 -9.48
C LEU A 53 11.11 1.58 -10.48
N TYR A 54 9.82 1.84 -10.26
CA TYR A 54 8.74 1.46 -11.19
C TYR A 54 8.91 2.15 -12.56
N LEU A 55 9.03 3.48 -12.58
CA LEU A 55 9.17 4.24 -13.82
C LEU A 55 10.44 3.88 -14.59
N LEU A 56 11.58 3.75 -13.90
CA LEU A 56 12.83 3.29 -14.50
C LEU A 56 12.69 1.88 -15.08
N SER A 57 12.02 0.97 -14.38
CA SER A 57 11.78 -0.38 -14.88
C SER A 57 10.93 -0.38 -16.14
N VAL A 58 9.89 0.47 -16.23
CA VAL A 58 9.10 0.63 -17.47
C VAL A 58 9.95 1.19 -18.61
N ILE A 59 10.70 2.27 -18.37
CA ILE A 59 11.54 2.91 -19.38
C ILE A 59 12.59 1.94 -19.91
N LEU A 60 13.31 1.26 -19.01
CA LEU A 60 14.33 0.28 -19.37
C LEU A 60 13.71 -0.91 -20.12
N LEU A 61 12.57 -1.44 -19.68
CA LEU A 61 11.90 -2.54 -20.36
C LEU A 61 11.51 -2.18 -21.79
N VAL A 62 10.90 -1.01 -22.02
CA VAL A 62 10.55 -0.52 -23.36
C VAL A 62 11.80 -0.27 -24.21
N TRP A 63 12.86 0.29 -23.63
CA TRP A 63 14.12 0.51 -24.31
C TRP A 63 14.78 -0.80 -24.76
N TYR A 64 14.86 -1.79 -23.85
CA TYR A 64 15.41 -3.11 -24.16
C TYR A 64 14.58 -3.84 -25.22
N LEU A 65 13.25 -3.76 -25.17
CA LEU A 65 12.38 -4.37 -26.19
C LEU A 65 12.64 -3.84 -27.61
N LYS A 66 13.07 -2.58 -27.76
CA LYS A 66 13.40 -2.00 -29.06
C LYS A 66 14.82 -2.31 -29.54
N ARG A 67 15.78 -2.54 -28.64
CA ARG A 67 17.22 -2.49 -28.97
C ARG A 67 17.94 -3.83 -28.91
N SER A 68 17.58 -4.74 -28.00
CA SER A 68 18.28 -6.02 -27.85
C SER A 68 17.45 -7.06 -27.08
N ARG A 69 17.56 -8.33 -27.49
CA ARG A 69 16.84 -9.45 -26.89
C ARG A 69 17.54 -10.01 -25.64
N HIS A 70 17.82 -9.17 -24.65
CA HIS A 70 18.33 -9.61 -23.34
C HIS A 70 17.19 -10.14 -22.45
N GLN A 71 16.78 -11.39 -22.70
CA GLN A 71 15.61 -12.01 -22.04
C GLN A 71 15.71 -12.04 -20.51
N THR A 72 16.91 -12.24 -19.94
CA THR A 72 17.11 -12.25 -18.48
C THR A 72 16.82 -10.90 -17.83
N LEU A 73 17.33 -9.80 -18.41
CA LEU A 73 17.10 -8.44 -17.90
C LEU A 73 15.64 -8.04 -18.06
N GLN A 74 15.03 -8.34 -19.20
CA GLN A 74 13.62 -8.05 -19.44
C GLN A 74 12.70 -8.79 -18.44
N THR A 75 12.98 -10.08 -18.18
CA THR A 75 12.28 -10.89 -17.16
C THR A 75 12.45 -10.28 -15.77
N TYR A 76 13.65 -9.81 -15.43
CA TYR A 76 13.93 -9.16 -14.15
C TYR A 76 13.12 -7.87 -13.96
N PHE A 77 13.09 -6.98 -14.95
CA PHE A 77 12.31 -5.75 -14.86
C PHE A 77 10.81 -6.01 -14.76
N ILE A 78 10.26 -6.99 -15.49
CA ILE A 78 8.84 -7.34 -15.35
C ILE A 78 8.54 -7.85 -13.93
N ARG A 79 9.43 -8.65 -13.33
CA ARG A 79 9.26 -9.11 -11.94
C ARG A 79 9.29 -7.94 -10.94
N ILE A 80 10.17 -6.95 -11.14
CA ILE A 80 10.18 -5.73 -10.35
C ILE A 80 8.84 -5.00 -10.48
N LEU A 81 8.33 -4.81 -11.70
CA LEU A 81 7.06 -4.12 -11.93
C LEU A 81 5.91 -4.80 -11.16
N VAL A 82 5.79 -6.13 -11.27
CA VAL A 82 4.77 -6.92 -10.57
C VAL A 82 4.90 -6.77 -9.04
N GLY A 83 6.14 -6.80 -8.53
CA GLY A 83 6.40 -6.72 -7.09
C GLY A 83 6.18 -5.32 -6.51
N VAL A 84 6.52 -4.26 -7.26
CA VAL A 84 6.48 -2.86 -6.80
C VAL A 84 5.09 -2.26 -6.93
N GLN A 85 4.34 -2.58 -7.98
CA GLN A 85 3.05 -1.97 -8.29
C GLN A 85 2.07 -1.90 -7.10
N PRO A 86 1.89 -2.96 -6.27
CA PRO A 86 0.97 -2.91 -5.14
C PRO A 86 1.39 -1.92 -4.03
N TRP A 87 2.67 -1.58 -3.97
CA TRP A 87 3.26 -0.73 -2.92
C TRP A 87 3.39 0.73 -3.33
N LEU A 88 2.99 1.09 -4.55
CA LEU A 88 2.94 2.48 -4.99
C LEU A 88 1.79 3.18 -4.26
N MET A 89 2.14 4.05 -3.31
CA MET A 89 1.20 4.74 -2.42
C MET A 89 1.26 6.27 -2.57
N VAL A 90 1.73 6.75 -3.72
CA VAL A 90 1.89 8.20 -3.98
C VAL A 90 0.53 8.91 -4.01
N ASP A 91 -0.50 8.25 -4.53
CA ASP A 91 -1.89 8.73 -4.50
C ASP A 91 -2.43 8.81 -3.06
N VAL A 92 -2.13 7.79 -2.25
CA VAL A 92 -2.51 7.74 -0.83
C VAL A 92 -1.84 8.87 -0.03
N PHE A 93 -0.56 9.14 -0.31
CA PHE A 93 0.15 10.26 0.31
C PHE A 93 -0.47 11.61 -0.08
N LEU A 94 -0.83 11.83 -1.34
CA LEU A 94 -1.51 13.07 -1.75
C LEU A 94 -2.80 13.31 -0.96
N VAL A 95 -3.60 12.26 -0.74
CA VAL A 95 -4.79 12.34 0.12
C VAL A 95 -4.39 12.68 1.56
N GLY A 96 -3.33 12.07 2.08
CA GLY A 96 -2.78 12.39 3.40
C GLY A 96 -2.37 13.86 3.55
N VAL A 97 -1.75 14.46 2.52
CA VAL A 97 -1.45 15.91 2.49
C VAL A 97 -2.74 16.71 2.61
N ILE A 98 -3.77 16.39 1.83
CA ILE A 98 -5.05 17.11 1.87
C ILE A 98 -5.69 17.00 3.26
N VAL A 99 -5.70 15.82 3.87
CA VAL A 99 -6.21 15.61 5.23
C VAL A 99 -5.41 16.40 6.27
N ALA A 100 -4.08 16.43 6.15
CA ALA A 100 -3.22 17.22 7.03
C ALA A 100 -3.52 18.72 6.91
N LEU A 101 -3.71 19.23 5.69
CA LEU A 101 -4.07 20.63 5.45
C LEU A 101 -5.41 21.00 6.08
N ILE A 102 -6.44 20.14 5.95
CA ILE A 102 -7.75 20.34 6.59
C ILE A 102 -7.59 20.41 8.12
N LYS A 103 -6.78 19.53 8.71
CA LYS A 103 -6.52 19.54 10.16
C LYS A 103 -5.84 20.84 10.62
N MET A 104 -5.03 21.46 9.77
CA MET A 104 -4.24 22.66 10.11
C MET A 104 -4.96 23.98 9.82
N GLN A 105 -6.05 23.98 9.06
CA GLN A 105 -6.71 25.18 8.56
C GLN A 105 -7.25 26.11 9.67
N GLY A 106 -7.42 25.61 10.90
CA GLY A 106 -7.83 26.42 12.06
C GLY A 106 -6.70 27.18 12.78
N SER A 107 -5.43 26.92 12.47
CA SER A 107 -4.30 27.42 13.28
C SER A 107 -3.20 28.15 12.51
N ALA A 108 -3.27 28.22 11.17
CA ALA A 108 -2.27 28.91 10.34
C ALA A 108 -2.76 29.23 8.91
N SER A 109 -2.11 30.19 8.25
CA SER A 109 -2.25 30.38 6.80
C SER A 109 -1.27 29.48 6.06
N ILE A 110 -1.79 28.71 5.10
CA ILE A 110 -1.03 27.72 4.34
C ILE A 110 -1.11 28.08 2.86
N ASP A 111 0.03 28.31 2.22
CA ASP A 111 0.09 28.49 0.78
C ASP A 111 0.72 27.25 0.11
N LEU A 112 0.14 26.88 -1.04
CA LEU A 112 0.56 25.72 -1.82
C LEU A 112 1.68 26.12 -2.78
N GLY A 113 2.85 25.49 -2.65
CA GLY A 113 4.00 25.74 -3.51
C GLY A 113 3.90 25.06 -4.88
N LEU A 114 4.81 25.40 -5.79
CA LEU A 114 4.88 24.80 -7.13
C LEU A 114 5.09 23.27 -7.09
N SER A 115 5.83 22.77 -6.09
CA SER A 115 6.04 21.32 -5.95
C SER A 115 4.77 20.57 -5.60
N PHE A 116 3.80 21.18 -4.91
CA PHE A 116 2.50 20.56 -4.67
C PHE A 116 1.76 20.28 -5.98
N TRP A 117 1.68 21.27 -6.87
CA TRP A 117 1.04 21.10 -8.18
C TRP A 117 1.81 20.13 -9.09
N ALA A 118 3.15 20.19 -9.08
CA ALA A 118 3.98 19.23 -9.79
C ALA A 118 3.81 17.79 -9.25
N PHE A 119 3.58 17.64 -7.94
CA PHE A 119 3.30 16.36 -7.30
C PHE A 119 1.91 15.82 -7.67
N CYS A 120 0.88 16.68 -7.71
CA CYS A 120 -0.43 16.30 -8.26
C CYS A 120 -0.32 15.81 -9.71
N GLY A 121 0.42 16.55 -10.56
CA GLY A 121 0.71 16.13 -11.93
C GLY A 121 1.48 14.80 -11.98
N PHE A 122 2.44 14.60 -11.07
CA PHE A 122 3.18 13.34 -10.94
C PHE A 122 2.25 12.17 -10.58
N VAL A 123 1.36 12.32 -9.60
CA VAL A 123 0.37 11.29 -9.22
C VAL A 123 -0.49 10.90 -10.41
N ILE A 124 -1.03 11.88 -11.14
CA ILE A 124 -1.86 11.63 -12.32
C ILE A 124 -1.07 10.87 -13.39
N CYS A 125 0.14 11.33 -13.71
CA CYS A 125 1.01 10.66 -14.68
C CYS A 125 1.39 9.24 -14.25
N LEU A 126 1.69 9.03 -12.97
CA LEU A 126 2.05 7.71 -12.42
C LEU A 126 0.86 6.76 -12.49
N VAL A 127 -0.33 7.18 -12.01
CA VAL A 127 -1.56 6.38 -12.08
C VAL A 127 -1.89 6.03 -13.53
N LYS A 128 -1.80 7.00 -14.45
CA LYS A 128 -2.02 6.75 -15.88
C LYS A 128 -1.01 5.74 -16.44
N THR A 129 0.25 5.84 -16.06
CA THR A 129 1.30 4.88 -16.46
C THR A 129 0.98 3.49 -15.95
N ILE A 130 0.57 3.34 -14.68
CA ILE A 130 0.15 2.05 -14.11
C ILE A 130 -1.05 1.47 -14.86
N SER A 131 -2.05 2.30 -15.21
CA SER A 131 -3.21 1.84 -15.97
C SER A 131 -2.90 1.45 -17.42
N MET A 132 -1.85 2.01 -18.03
CA MET A 132 -1.45 1.71 -19.41
C MET A 132 -0.48 0.53 -19.52
N VAL A 133 0.24 0.21 -18.45
CA VAL A 133 1.20 -0.91 -18.42
C VAL A 133 0.46 -2.24 -18.30
N ASP A 134 0.38 -2.97 -19.42
CA ASP A 134 -0.11 -4.35 -19.42
C ASP A 134 1.06 -5.34 -19.22
N ILE A 135 1.16 -5.88 -18.00
CA ILE A 135 2.16 -6.87 -17.62
C ILE A 135 2.07 -8.15 -18.48
N ARG A 136 0.85 -8.58 -18.86
CA ARG A 136 0.66 -9.79 -19.67
C ARG A 136 1.20 -9.58 -21.08
N TRP A 137 0.94 -8.41 -21.65
CA TRP A 137 1.49 -8.02 -22.95
C TRP A 137 3.03 -8.03 -22.91
N PHE A 138 3.64 -7.47 -21.87
CA PHE A 138 5.11 -7.50 -21.71
C PHE A 138 5.66 -8.93 -21.66
N TRP A 139 5.03 -9.83 -20.91
CA TRP A 139 5.42 -11.24 -20.94
C TRP A 139 5.29 -11.86 -22.33
N HIS A 140 4.23 -11.53 -23.09
CA HIS A 140 4.02 -12.04 -24.46
C HIS A 140 5.12 -11.62 -25.43
N GLN A 141 5.69 -10.43 -25.25
CA GLN A 141 6.80 -9.97 -26.09
C GLN A 141 8.15 -10.56 -25.68
N VAL A 142 8.38 -10.74 -24.38
CA VAL A 142 9.69 -11.15 -23.85
C VAL A 142 9.89 -12.67 -23.90
N ALA A 143 8.87 -13.42 -23.50
CA ALA A 143 9.00 -14.84 -23.23
C ALA A 143 8.37 -15.70 -24.33
N THR A 144 8.92 -16.90 -24.53
CA THR A 144 8.51 -17.83 -25.58
C THR A 144 7.01 -18.15 -25.54
N PRO A 145 6.40 -18.52 -26.68
CA PRO A 145 5.01 -18.98 -26.71
C PRO A 145 4.80 -20.11 -25.71
N SER A 146 3.70 -20.05 -24.96
CA SER A 146 3.32 -21.13 -24.05
C SER A 146 2.71 -22.30 -24.81
N LEU A 147 2.70 -23.47 -24.18
CA LEU A 147 2.00 -24.66 -24.68
C LEU A 147 0.54 -24.33 -25.00
N SER A 148 0.09 -24.65 -26.21
CA SER A 148 -1.30 -24.50 -26.65
C SER A 148 -2.00 -25.86 -26.57
N ILE A 149 -2.86 -26.03 -25.56
CA ILE A 149 -3.69 -27.22 -25.39
C ILE A 149 -5.14 -26.83 -25.70
N ALA A 150 -5.85 -27.66 -26.47
CA ALA A 150 -7.29 -27.51 -26.65
C ALA A 150 -8.00 -27.83 -25.33
N LEU A 151 -8.43 -26.79 -24.60
CA LEU A 151 -9.10 -26.93 -23.32
C LEU A 151 -10.60 -27.17 -23.53
N SER A 152 -11.15 -28.12 -22.79
CA SER A 152 -12.59 -28.34 -22.66
C SER A 152 -13.20 -27.39 -21.60
N SER A 153 -14.53 -27.41 -21.46
CA SER A 153 -15.29 -26.62 -20.48
C SER A 153 -15.05 -27.01 -19.01
N GLN A 154 -14.22 -28.02 -18.73
CA GLN A 154 -13.87 -28.43 -17.39
C GLN A 154 -12.80 -27.53 -16.74
N THR A 155 -12.54 -27.72 -15.45
CA THR A 155 -11.47 -26.99 -14.75
C THR A 155 -10.09 -27.32 -15.36
N ALA A 156 -9.16 -26.36 -15.33
CA ALA A 156 -7.79 -26.58 -15.77
C ALA A 156 -7.11 -27.76 -15.03
N ARG A 157 -7.43 -27.92 -13.73
CA ARG A 157 -6.83 -28.95 -12.88
C ARG A 157 -7.29 -30.36 -13.26
N SER A 158 -8.57 -30.55 -13.60
CA SER A 158 -9.08 -31.86 -14.04
C SER A 158 -8.47 -32.28 -15.39
N GLN A 159 -8.05 -31.31 -16.20
CA GLN A 159 -7.39 -31.52 -17.48
C GLN A 159 -5.86 -31.69 -17.38
N GLY A 160 -5.31 -31.83 -16.16
CA GLY A 160 -3.87 -32.03 -15.96
C GLY A 160 -3.00 -30.81 -16.29
N VAL A 161 -3.57 -29.60 -16.26
CA VAL A 161 -2.86 -28.35 -16.54
C VAL A 161 -2.99 -27.31 -15.43
N LYS A 162 -2.06 -26.36 -15.39
CA LYS A 162 -2.05 -25.23 -14.46
C LYS A 162 -1.52 -23.96 -15.14
N GLY A 163 -1.91 -22.79 -14.64
CA GLY A 163 -1.40 -21.50 -15.08
C GLY A 163 -0.24 -21.00 -14.22
N CYS A 164 0.81 -20.45 -14.84
CA CYS A 164 1.86 -19.72 -14.12
C CYS A 164 1.30 -18.43 -13.51
N GLN A 165 1.53 -18.22 -12.22
CA GLN A 165 1.07 -17.03 -11.50
C GLN A 165 1.82 -15.75 -11.90
N THR A 166 3.00 -15.88 -12.51
CA THR A 166 3.86 -14.75 -12.88
C THR A 166 3.63 -14.29 -14.32
N CYS A 167 3.74 -15.22 -15.29
CA CYS A 167 3.65 -14.88 -16.72
C CYS A 167 2.32 -15.29 -17.38
N GLY A 168 1.47 -16.06 -16.70
CA GLY A 168 0.19 -16.52 -17.25
C GLY A 168 0.28 -17.67 -18.26
N ALA A 169 1.47 -18.26 -18.49
CA ALA A 169 1.59 -19.44 -19.36
C ALA A 169 0.80 -20.65 -18.84
N ILE A 170 0.27 -21.45 -19.75
CA ILE A 170 -0.31 -22.76 -19.47
C ILE A 170 0.84 -23.79 -19.39
N LEU A 171 0.82 -24.63 -18.36
CA LEU A 171 1.81 -25.66 -18.09
C LEU A 171 1.13 -26.98 -17.70
N LEU A 172 1.83 -28.09 -17.86
CA LEU A 172 1.39 -29.37 -17.31
C LEU A 172 1.41 -29.34 -15.78
N ILE A 173 0.53 -30.11 -15.14
CA ILE A 173 0.34 -30.10 -13.68
C ILE A 173 1.63 -30.46 -12.91
N ASP A 174 2.47 -31.33 -13.50
CA ASP A 174 3.70 -31.85 -12.87
C ASP A 174 4.92 -30.95 -13.05
N GLU A 175 4.87 -29.94 -13.94
CA GLU A 175 6.00 -29.05 -14.17
C GLU A 175 6.28 -28.17 -12.94
N ALA A 176 7.36 -28.44 -12.21
CA ALA A 176 7.71 -27.68 -11.00
C ALA A 176 8.14 -26.23 -11.30
N HIS A 177 8.70 -25.98 -12.49
CA HIS A 177 9.18 -24.68 -12.94
C HIS A 177 8.53 -24.29 -14.25
N CYS A 178 8.30 -23.00 -14.44
CA CYS A 178 7.70 -22.49 -15.65
C CYS A 178 8.69 -22.53 -16.82
N SER A 179 8.39 -23.31 -17.85
CA SER A 179 9.15 -23.39 -19.11
C SER A 179 9.33 -22.02 -19.83
N ARG A 180 8.43 -21.06 -19.56
CA ARG A 180 8.47 -19.71 -20.17
C ARG A 180 9.24 -18.66 -19.37
N CYS A 181 9.03 -18.58 -18.05
CA CYS A 181 9.60 -17.52 -17.21
C CYS A 181 10.56 -18.02 -16.12
N GLY A 182 10.76 -19.32 -16.00
CA GLY A 182 11.60 -19.96 -14.98
C GLY A 182 11.07 -19.87 -13.55
N HIS A 183 9.91 -19.24 -13.31
CA HIS A 183 9.34 -19.12 -11.98
C HIS A 183 8.78 -20.46 -11.49
N LYS A 184 8.88 -20.73 -10.18
CA LYS A 184 8.31 -21.95 -9.57
C LYS A 184 6.79 -21.99 -9.81
N ALA A 185 6.33 -23.00 -10.53
CA ALA A 185 4.96 -23.11 -10.99
C ALA A 185 4.14 -23.99 -10.04
N ASN A 186 3.52 -23.38 -9.02
CA ASN A 186 2.60 -24.06 -8.12
C ASN A 186 1.15 -23.78 -8.53
N SER A 187 0.30 -24.82 -8.51
CA SER A 187 -1.14 -24.69 -8.78
C SER A 187 -1.82 -23.74 -7.79
N ARG A 188 -1.43 -23.81 -6.51
CA ARG A 188 -1.84 -22.89 -5.43
C ARG A 188 -0.61 -22.32 -4.74
N LYS A 189 -0.75 -21.15 -4.11
CA LYS A 189 0.33 -20.61 -3.27
C LYS A 189 0.60 -21.60 -2.11
N PRO A 190 1.84 -22.08 -1.94
CA PRO A 190 2.16 -23.05 -0.90
C PRO A 190 1.91 -22.43 0.48
N GLN A 191 1.28 -23.19 1.39
CA GLN A 191 1.01 -22.77 2.77
C GLN A 191 0.25 -21.43 2.91
N SER A 192 -0.47 -20.98 1.87
CA SER A 192 -1.14 -19.68 1.82
C SER A 192 -1.93 -19.36 3.09
N ILE A 193 -2.82 -20.26 3.52
CA ILE A 193 -3.65 -20.05 4.71
C ILE A 193 -2.79 -19.93 5.98
N LYS A 194 -1.74 -20.76 6.15
CA LYS A 194 -0.87 -20.72 7.33
C LYS A 194 -0.11 -19.40 7.42
N VAL A 195 0.46 -18.94 6.30
CA VAL A 195 1.18 -17.66 6.23
C VAL A 195 0.22 -16.49 6.48
N THR A 196 -0.97 -16.50 5.88
CA THR A 196 -1.98 -15.46 6.10
C THR A 196 -2.40 -15.40 7.57
N ILE A 197 -2.67 -16.53 8.22
CA ILE A 197 -3.03 -16.55 9.66
C ILE A 197 -1.87 -16.06 10.53
N ALA A 198 -0.63 -16.47 10.26
CA ALA A 198 0.53 -16.00 11.02
C ALA A 198 0.71 -14.47 10.94
N LEU A 199 0.55 -13.90 9.74
CA LEU A 199 0.59 -12.46 9.53
C LEU A 199 -0.59 -11.73 10.20
N LEU A 200 -1.78 -12.33 10.20
CA LEU A 200 -2.96 -11.79 10.89
C LEU A 200 -2.76 -11.76 12.41
N ILE A 201 -2.25 -12.84 13.00
CA ILE A 201 -1.92 -12.90 14.43
C ILE A 201 -0.87 -11.84 14.78
N ALA A 202 0.20 -11.73 13.99
CA ALA A 202 1.21 -10.70 14.18
C ALA A 202 0.61 -9.28 14.10
N SER A 203 -0.29 -9.04 13.14
CA SER A 203 -0.97 -7.75 13.01
C SER A 203 -1.88 -7.45 14.21
N LEU A 204 -2.57 -8.46 14.76
CA LEU A 204 -3.42 -8.30 15.94
C LEU A 204 -2.59 -7.94 17.19
N VAL A 205 -1.44 -8.58 17.37
CA VAL A 205 -0.50 -8.26 18.47
C VAL A 205 -0.02 -6.81 18.36
N MET A 206 0.31 -6.34 17.16
CA MET A 206 0.75 -4.96 16.92
C MET A 206 -0.40 -3.93 16.99
N TYR A 207 -1.64 -4.37 16.79
CA TYR A 207 -2.81 -3.49 16.82
C TYR A 207 -3.12 -2.94 18.22
N VAL A 208 -2.91 -3.74 19.26
CA VAL A 208 -3.12 -3.30 20.65
C VAL A 208 -2.23 -2.10 21.02
N PRO A 209 -0.88 -2.18 20.91
CA PRO A 209 -0.03 -1.03 21.23
C PRO A 209 -0.24 0.15 20.27
N ALA A 210 -0.66 -0.09 19.02
CA ALA A 210 -0.99 0.98 18.07
C ALA A 210 -2.19 1.85 18.52
N ASN A 211 -3.13 1.31 19.29
CA ASN A 211 -4.27 2.07 19.79
C ASN A 211 -4.08 2.60 21.22
N VAL A 212 -3.20 1.97 22.00
CA VAL A 212 -2.91 2.35 23.39
C VAL A 212 -1.86 3.46 23.48
N PHE A 213 -0.81 3.41 22.66
CA PHE A 213 0.27 4.41 22.70
C PHE A 213 -0.11 5.71 21.96
N PRO A 214 0.55 6.83 22.29
CA PRO A 214 0.34 8.08 21.56
C PRO A 214 0.80 7.92 20.11
N ILE A 215 -0.03 8.40 19.19
CA ILE A 215 0.28 8.44 17.76
C ILE A 215 1.02 9.74 17.41
N MET A 216 0.74 10.82 18.14
CA MET A 216 1.45 12.08 18.06
C MET A 216 1.69 12.64 19.45
N GLU A 217 2.81 13.32 19.63
CA GLU A 217 3.16 14.10 20.81
C GLU A 217 3.32 15.54 20.37
N THR A 218 2.48 16.42 20.90
CA THR A 218 2.54 17.84 20.56
C THR A 218 3.21 18.60 21.70
N THR A 219 4.27 19.33 21.37
CA THR A 219 5.00 20.15 22.33
C THR A 219 4.59 21.60 22.15
N TYR A 220 4.01 22.21 23.20
CA TYR A 220 3.67 23.63 23.27
C TYR A 220 4.47 24.26 24.42
N PHE A 221 5.30 25.26 24.13
CA PHE A 221 6.12 25.96 25.16
C PHE A 221 6.88 25.00 26.11
N GLY A 222 7.44 23.91 25.57
CA GLY A 222 8.16 22.89 26.33
C GLY A 222 7.29 21.87 27.09
N SER A 223 5.97 22.06 27.16
CA SER A 223 5.04 21.05 27.68
C SER A 223 4.65 20.08 26.57
N THR A 224 4.86 18.78 26.80
CA THR A 224 4.56 17.71 25.83
C THR A 224 3.23 17.06 26.17
N THR A 225 2.25 17.17 25.27
CA THR A 225 0.95 16.50 25.41
C THR A 225 0.84 15.31 24.44
N PRO A 226 0.85 14.07 24.95
CA PRO A 226 0.64 12.89 24.13
C PRO A 226 -0.83 12.78 23.70
N SER A 227 -1.07 12.41 22.44
CA SER A 227 -2.42 12.15 21.91
C SER A 227 -2.46 10.77 21.26
N THR A 228 -3.36 9.91 21.74
CA THR A 228 -3.70 8.63 21.09
C THR A 228 -4.63 8.86 19.90
N ILE A 229 -4.86 7.83 19.07
CA ILE A 229 -5.82 7.90 17.96
C ILE A 229 -7.20 8.30 18.49
N ILE A 230 -7.70 7.59 19.51
CA ILE A 230 -9.00 7.87 20.13
C ILE A 230 -8.99 9.23 20.83
N GLY A 231 -7.91 9.58 21.52
CA GLY A 231 -7.76 10.89 22.16
C GLY A 231 -7.87 12.04 21.16
N GLY A 232 -7.23 11.91 19.98
CA GLY A 232 -7.35 12.88 18.89
C GLY A 232 -8.76 12.97 18.31
N VAL A 233 -9.46 11.84 18.19
CA VAL A 233 -10.87 11.83 17.75
C VAL A 233 -11.77 12.54 18.77
N LEU A 234 -11.59 12.28 20.07
CA LEU A 234 -12.38 12.91 21.13
C LEU A 234 -12.13 14.43 21.22
N LEU A 235 -10.87 14.85 21.04
CA LEU A 235 -10.52 16.27 20.98
C LEU A 235 -11.26 16.97 19.83
N LEU A 236 -11.14 16.45 18.60
CA LEU A 236 -11.81 17.02 17.41
C LEU A 236 -13.33 17.00 17.54
N TRP A 237 -13.87 15.97 18.20
CA TRP A 237 -15.29 15.89 18.50
C TRP A 237 -15.73 17.02 19.45
N SER A 238 -14.93 17.30 20.49
CA SER A 238 -15.20 18.40 21.43
C SER A 238 -15.06 19.79 20.80
N GLU A 239 -14.20 19.94 19.79
CA GLU A 239 -14.00 21.16 19.01
C GLU A 239 -15.10 21.36 17.93
N GLY A 240 -16.08 20.47 17.85
CA GLY A 240 -17.20 20.55 16.90
C GLY A 240 -16.88 20.07 15.48
N SER A 241 -15.67 19.56 15.24
CA SER A 241 -15.22 19.03 13.94
C SER A 241 -15.64 17.58 13.71
N TYR A 242 -16.94 17.29 13.90
CA TYR A 242 -17.50 15.93 13.84
C TYR A 242 -17.16 15.15 12.56
N PRO A 243 -17.22 15.74 11.35
CA PRO A 243 -16.91 15.00 10.12
C PRO A 243 -15.45 14.54 10.07
N VAL A 244 -14.51 15.38 10.50
CA VAL A 244 -13.07 15.05 10.51
C VAL A 244 -12.78 13.96 11.55
N ALA A 245 -13.37 14.08 12.74
CA ALA A 245 -13.26 13.08 13.79
C ALA A 245 -13.78 11.70 13.34
N ALA A 246 -14.93 11.67 12.64
CA ALA A 246 -15.51 10.44 12.11
C ALA A 246 -14.62 9.78 11.03
N ILE A 247 -14.04 10.59 10.13
CA ILE A 247 -13.12 10.09 9.09
C ILE A 247 -11.90 9.41 9.73
N ILE A 248 -11.26 10.05 10.71
CA ILE A 248 -10.09 9.49 11.40
C ILE A 248 -10.48 8.22 12.15
N LEU A 249 -11.58 8.23 12.90
CA LEU A 249 -12.03 7.05 13.65
C LEU A 249 -12.29 5.85 12.72
N ILE A 250 -12.99 6.07 11.62
CA ILE A 250 -13.29 5.01 10.65
C ILE A 250 -12.01 4.52 9.99
N ALA A 251 -11.15 5.43 9.53
CA ALA A 251 -9.92 5.10 8.81
C ALA A 251 -8.89 4.38 9.69
N SER A 252 -8.68 4.86 10.92
CA SER A 252 -7.63 4.36 11.82
C SER A 252 -8.07 3.15 12.64
N VAL A 253 -9.35 3.04 13.02
CA VAL A 253 -9.81 1.99 13.94
C VAL A 253 -10.65 0.95 13.20
N PHE A 254 -11.74 1.36 12.58
CA PHE A 254 -12.70 0.43 11.98
C PHE A 254 -12.16 -0.29 10.75
N ILE A 255 -11.46 0.41 9.85
CA ILE A 255 -10.93 -0.18 8.62
C ILE A 255 -9.93 -1.32 8.90
N PRO A 256 -8.90 -1.16 9.77
CA PRO A 256 -7.99 -2.26 10.10
C PRO A 256 -8.71 -3.45 10.73
N ILE A 257 -9.65 -3.21 11.65
CA ILE A 257 -10.47 -4.29 12.27
C ILE A 257 -11.26 -5.03 11.19
N ALA A 258 -11.97 -4.30 10.33
CA ALA A 258 -12.77 -4.89 9.26
C ALA A 258 -11.91 -5.75 8.32
N LYS A 259 -10.69 -5.28 7.99
CA LYS A 259 -9.74 -6.03 7.16
C LYS A 259 -9.26 -7.31 7.83
N MET A 260 -8.88 -7.25 9.11
CA MET A 260 -8.46 -8.43 9.89
C MET A 260 -9.59 -9.46 10.03
N LEU A 261 -10.81 -9.00 10.32
CA LEU A 261 -12.00 -9.86 10.43
C LEU A 261 -12.36 -10.50 9.09
N ALA A 262 -12.37 -9.73 8.00
CA ALA A 262 -12.69 -10.23 6.67
C ALA A 262 -11.68 -11.29 6.19
N LEU A 263 -10.38 -11.06 6.37
CA LEU A 263 -9.35 -12.05 6.01
C LEU A 263 -9.41 -13.30 6.92
N SER A 264 -9.68 -13.12 8.22
CA SER A 264 -9.88 -14.25 9.14
C SER A 264 -11.08 -15.09 8.74
N TRP A 265 -12.19 -14.45 8.37
CA TRP A 265 -13.39 -15.10 7.85
C TRP A 265 -13.11 -15.86 6.55
N LEU A 266 -12.37 -15.26 5.60
CA LEU A 266 -12.00 -15.93 4.35
C LEU A 266 -11.09 -17.15 4.59
N CYS A 267 -10.18 -17.07 5.56
CA CYS A 267 -9.37 -18.21 5.99
C CYS A 267 -10.25 -19.32 6.61
N TRP A 268 -11.21 -18.95 7.47
CA TRP A 268 -12.14 -19.90 8.07
C TRP A 268 -13.05 -20.58 7.05
N GLN A 269 -13.60 -19.82 6.10
CA GLN A 269 -14.39 -20.33 4.98
C GLN A 269 -13.59 -21.25 4.06
N SER A 270 -12.27 -21.06 4.00
CA SER A 270 -11.36 -21.97 3.29
C SER A 270 -11.22 -23.31 4.01
N TYR A 271 -11.50 -23.41 5.32
CA TYR A 271 -11.57 -24.69 6.06
C TYR A 271 -12.98 -25.27 6.06
N ARG A 272 -13.99 -24.46 6.41
CA ARG A 272 -15.41 -24.85 6.45
C ARG A 272 -16.18 -24.12 5.35
N PRO A 273 -16.37 -24.74 4.17
CA PRO A 273 -17.14 -24.12 3.11
C PRO A 273 -18.59 -23.95 3.57
N SER A 274 -19.15 -22.78 3.25
CA SER A 274 -20.56 -22.46 3.48
C SER A 274 -21.19 -22.04 2.15
N SER A 275 -22.51 -22.21 2.04
CA SER A 275 -23.35 -21.90 0.86
C SER A 275 -23.34 -20.43 0.43
N TYR A 276 -22.61 -19.55 1.12
CA TYR A 276 -22.37 -18.20 0.62
C TYR A 276 -21.72 -18.26 -0.76
N GLY A 277 -22.36 -17.70 -1.78
CA GLY A 277 -21.84 -17.76 -3.15
C GLY A 277 -20.42 -17.17 -3.28
N ILE A 278 -19.56 -17.85 -4.05
CA ILE A 278 -18.17 -17.45 -4.31
C ILE A 278 -18.02 -15.99 -4.69
N MET A 279 -18.94 -15.46 -5.50
CA MET A 279 -18.87 -14.06 -5.94
C MET A 279 -18.87 -13.09 -4.76
N LYS A 280 -19.66 -13.35 -3.71
CA LYS A 280 -19.68 -12.52 -2.50
C LYS A 280 -18.35 -12.64 -1.74
N LYS A 281 -17.79 -13.85 -1.63
CA LYS A 281 -16.49 -14.09 -0.99
C LYS A 281 -15.37 -13.34 -1.73
N LEU A 282 -15.43 -13.30 -3.06
CA LEU A 282 -14.45 -12.59 -3.88
C LEU A 282 -14.58 -11.09 -3.82
N THR A 283 -15.81 -10.57 -3.83
CA THR A 283 -16.05 -9.15 -3.64
C THR A 283 -15.50 -8.70 -2.29
N LEU A 284 -15.71 -9.49 -1.23
CA LEU A 284 -15.12 -9.22 0.09
C LEU A 284 -13.59 -9.22 0.03
N TYR A 285 -12.97 -10.23 -0.59
CA TYR A 285 -11.51 -10.27 -0.78
C TYR A 285 -10.99 -9.03 -1.55
N ARG A 286 -11.60 -8.68 -2.69
CA ARG A 286 -11.20 -7.51 -3.48
C ARG A 286 -11.37 -6.21 -2.70
N LEU A 287 -12.42 -6.10 -1.89
CA LEU A 287 -12.63 -4.95 -1.02
C LEU A 287 -11.50 -4.85 0.01
N THR A 288 -11.09 -5.97 0.63
CA THR A 288 -9.97 -5.96 1.59
C THR A 288 -8.63 -5.58 0.95
N GLU A 289 -8.40 -6.00 -0.29
CA GLU A 289 -7.20 -5.65 -1.06
C GLU A 289 -7.20 -4.17 -1.44
N PHE A 290 -8.34 -3.66 -1.93
CA PHE A 290 -8.49 -2.26 -2.28
C PHE A 290 -8.29 -1.35 -1.07
N VAL A 291 -9.03 -1.58 0.02
CA VAL A 291 -8.96 -0.78 1.24
C VAL A 291 -7.57 -0.84 1.89
N GLY A 292 -6.84 -1.95 1.69
CA GLY A 292 -5.58 -2.21 2.36
C GLY A 292 -4.50 -1.13 2.20
N ARG A 293 -4.40 -0.48 1.03
CA ARG A 293 -3.43 0.60 0.79
C ARG A 293 -3.85 1.94 1.40
N TRP A 294 -5.16 2.18 1.53
CA TRP A 294 -5.72 3.42 2.08
C TRP A 294 -5.50 3.53 3.60
N SER A 295 -5.31 2.41 4.29
CA SER A 295 -4.96 2.42 5.73
C SER A 295 -3.61 3.11 6.03
N MET A 296 -2.77 3.39 5.03
CA MET A 296 -1.51 4.13 5.21
C MET A 296 -1.70 5.66 5.29
N ILE A 297 -2.89 6.19 5.00
CA ILE A 297 -3.16 7.64 5.02
C ILE A 297 -2.73 8.26 6.34
N ASP A 298 -3.09 7.64 7.47
CA ASP A 298 -2.84 8.22 8.79
C ASP A 298 -1.34 8.33 9.10
N ILE A 299 -0.54 7.36 8.65
CA ILE A 299 0.92 7.40 8.80
C ILE A 299 1.52 8.54 7.97
N PHE A 300 1.01 8.76 6.76
CA PHE A 300 1.44 9.90 5.95
C PHE A 300 1.00 11.24 6.53
N VAL A 301 -0.22 11.34 7.07
CA VAL A 301 -0.70 12.55 7.77
C VAL A 301 0.24 12.88 8.94
N VAL A 302 0.57 11.91 9.78
CA VAL A 302 1.50 12.10 10.92
C VAL A 302 2.88 12.54 10.45
N ALA A 303 3.42 11.92 9.38
CA ALA A 303 4.71 12.28 8.81
C ALA A 303 4.76 13.73 8.32
N ILE A 304 3.73 14.15 7.58
CA ILE A 304 3.61 15.50 7.04
C ILE A 304 3.46 16.53 8.16
N LEU A 305 2.57 16.29 9.13
CA LEU A 305 2.40 17.19 10.27
C LEU A 305 3.70 17.34 11.07
N THR A 306 4.46 16.27 11.24
CA THR A 306 5.76 16.29 11.92
C THR A 306 6.76 17.17 11.17
N GLY A 307 6.80 17.09 9.83
CA GLY A 307 7.73 17.89 9.03
C GLY A 307 7.33 19.35 8.87
N LEU A 308 6.02 19.64 8.83
CA LEU A 308 5.48 20.99 8.65
C LEU A 308 5.47 21.79 9.96
N VAL A 309 5.08 21.18 11.07
CA VAL A 309 4.85 21.89 12.34
C VAL A 309 6.11 21.77 13.20
N GLN A 310 7.13 22.55 12.83
CA GLN A 310 8.39 22.70 13.59
C GLN A 310 8.74 24.17 13.80
N LEU A 311 8.02 24.82 14.71
CA LEU A 311 8.15 26.25 15.03
C LEU A 311 9.20 26.50 16.12
N GLY A 312 10.43 26.00 15.95
CA GLY A 312 11.59 26.42 16.73
C GLY A 312 11.43 26.35 18.26
N GLY A 313 10.64 25.40 18.78
CA GLY A 313 10.40 25.23 20.22
C GLY A 313 9.09 25.84 20.76
N LEU A 314 8.37 26.65 19.97
CA LEU A 314 7.05 27.17 20.35
C LEU A 314 5.96 26.10 20.21
N LEU A 315 5.94 25.45 19.06
CA LEU A 315 5.03 24.37 18.71
C LEU A 315 5.75 23.36 17.81
N ASN A 316 5.91 22.13 18.28
CA ASN A 316 6.38 21.02 17.44
C ASN A 316 5.48 19.79 17.59
N ILE A 317 5.24 19.08 16.49
CA ILE A 317 4.55 17.79 16.49
C ILE A 317 5.57 16.70 16.22
N TYR A 318 5.59 15.68 17.07
CA TYR A 318 6.43 14.50 16.92
C TYR A 318 5.57 13.24 16.75
N PRO A 319 6.00 12.26 15.95
CA PRO A 319 5.31 10.99 15.84
C PRO A 319 5.56 10.18 17.10
N GLY A 320 4.48 9.71 17.73
CA GLY A 320 4.56 8.87 18.92
C GLY A 320 4.86 7.40 18.58
N LYS A 321 5.09 6.59 19.62
CA LYS A 321 5.42 5.16 19.48
C LYS A 321 4.34 4.35 18.74
N ALA A 322 3.08 4.77 18.81
CA ALA A 322 2.00 4.10 18.09
C ALA A 322 2.16 4.19 16.57
N ALA A 323 2.82 5.21 16.01
CA ALA A 323 3.01 5.34 14.57
C ALA A 323 3.77 4.14 13.98
N LEU A 324 4.80 3.65 14.68
CA LEU A 324 5.54 2.45 14.28
C LEU A 324 4.68 1.19 14.33
N CYS A 325 3.91 1.04 15.41
CA CYS A 325 3.05 -0.12 15.61
C CYS A 325 1.93 -0.14 14.56
N PHE A 326 1.30 1.01 14.32
CA PHE A 326 0.24 1.18 13.35
C PHE A 326 0.72 0.93 11.92
N ALA A 327 1.86 1.49 11.52
CA ALA A 327 2.47 1.20 10.22
C ALA A 327 2.74 -0.31 10.05
N SER A 328 3.23 -0.97 11.11
CA SER A 328 3.45 -2.42 11.11
C SER A 328 2.15 -3.21 10.90
N VAL A 329 1.04 -2.83 11.55
CA VAL A 329 -0.28 -3.43 11.33
C VAL A 329 -0.70 -3.32 9.86
N VAL A 330 -0.55 -2.14 9.25
CA VAL A 330 -0.96 -1.92 7.86
C VAL A 330 -0.12 -2.76 6.89
N ILE A 331 1.20 -2.78 7.08
CA ILE A 331 2.12 -3.60 6.26
C ILE A 331 1.80 -5.09 6.43
N LEU A 332 1.66 -5.58 7.67
CA LEU A 332 1.38 -6.99 7.95
C LEU A 332 0.02 -7.42 7.36
N THR A 333 -1.02 -6.60 7.49
CA THR A 333 -2.34 -6.92 6.92
C THR A 333 -2.35 -6.85 5.39
N MET A 334 -1.52 -6.00 4.78
CA MET A 334 -1.33 -5.96 3.32
C MET A 334 -0.60 -7.23 2.83
N LEU A 335 0.47 -7.64 3.51
CA LEU A 335 1.17 -8.90 3.24
C LEU A 335 0.26 -10.11 3.46
N ALA A 336 -0.62 -10.08 4.47
CA ALA A 336 -1.59 -11.15 4.75
C ALA A 336 -2.57 -11.32 3.59
N ALA A 337 -3.12 -10.21 3.07
CA ALA A 337 -4.00 -10.21 1.90
C ALA A 337 -3.27 -10.73 0.65
N GLN A 338 -2.04 -10.27 0.39
CA GLN A 338 -1.22 -10.74 -0.74
C GLN A 338 -0.81 -12.22 -0.61
N SER A 339 -0.68 -12.74 0.60
CA SER A 339 -0.34 -14.16 0.84
C SER A 339 -1.54 -15.09 0.66
N PHE A 340 -2.76 -14.57 0.83
CA PHE A 340 -3.99 -15.34 0.64
C PHE A 340 -4.16 -15.70 -0.85
N ASP A 341 -4.60 -16.93 -1.11
CA ASP A 341 -4.89 -17.44 -2.45
C ASP A 341 -6.41 -17.61 -2.62
N PRO A 342 -7.12 -16.65 -3.23
CA PRO A 342 -8.58 -16.71 -3.36
C PRO A 342 -9.05 -17.91 -4.19
N ARG A 343 -8.18 -18.55 -4.97
CA ARG A 343 -8.52 -19.76 -5.75
C ARG A 343 -8.84 -20.97 -4.87
N LEU A 344 -8.38 -20.99 -3.62
CA LEU A 344 -8.72 -22.03 -2.66
C LEU A 344 -10.22 -22.06 -2.33
N LEU A 345 -10.92 -20.92 -2.49
CA LEU A 345 -12.36 -20.83 -2.28
C LEU A 345 -13.15 -21.57 -3.37
N TRP A 346 -12.62 -21.62 -4.60
CA TRP A 346 -13.24 -22.34 -5.72
C TRP A 346 -13.04 -23.84 -5.64
N ASP A 347 -11.90 -24.30 -5.15
CA ASP A 347 -11.57 -25.73 -5.12
C ASP A 347 -12.58 -26.55 -4.31
N LYS A 348 -13.20 -25.94 -3.29
CA LYS A 348 -14.13 -26.62 -2.39
C LYS A 348 -15.58 -26.62 -2.84
N GLU A 349 -16.03 -25.65 -3.63
CA GLU A 349 -17.39 -25.63 -4.18
C GLU A 349 -17.54 -26.48 -5.43
N GLY A 350 -16.45 -26.73 -6.17
CA GLY A 350 -16.48 -27.68 -7.30
C GLY A 350 -16.89 -29.09 -6.86
N HIS A 351 -16.54 -29.50 -5.64
CA HIS A 351 -16.94 -30.79 -5.08
C HIS A 351 -18.42 -30.89 -4.68
N THR A 352 -19.10 -29.76 -4.41
CA THR A 352 -20.51 -29.77 -3.98
C THR A 352 -21.52 -29.77 -5.13
N HIS A 353 -21.06 -29.64 -6.38
CA HIS A 353 -21.90 -29.72 -7.58
C HIS A 353 -21.72 -31.01 -8.38
N ASP A 354 -20.75 -31.85 -8.01
CA ASP A 354 -20.49 -33.17 -8.62
C ASP A 354 -21.10 -34.34 -7.78
N GLU A 355 -21.78 -34.03 -6.67
CA GLU A 355 -22.66 -34.93 -5.89
C GLU A 355 -24.13 -34.54 -6.13
#